data_AF-A0A3D0RY74-F1
#
_entry.id   AF-A0A3D0RY74-F1
#
_cell.length_a   1.000
_cell.length_b   1.000
_cell.length_c   1.000
_cell.angle_alpha   90.00
_cell.angle_beta   90.00
_cell.angle_gamma   90.00
#
_symmetry.space_group_name_H-M   'P 1'
#
loop_
_entity.id
_entity.type
_entity.pdbx_description
1 polymer ?
#
loop_
_entity_poly.entity_id
_entity_poly.type
_entity_poly.pdbx_seq_one_letter_code
_entity_poly.pdbx_strand_id
1 'polypeptide(L)'
;MGRAFGELINKLLEAGGCQVDGCDAPPGLTHLHHKIEWSQGGRTDLDNTIMICAPHHARAHDPTYQLTPIPGDKFTFHRRT
;
A
#
# COMPACT_ATOMS: atom_id res chain seq x y z
N MET A 1 17.37 8.48 16.91
CA MET A 1 17.23 9.24 15.65
C MET A 1 15.75 9.43 15.39
N GLY A 2 15.18 10.54 15.85
CA GLY A 2 13.75 10.79 15.85
C GLY A 2 13.24 11.20 14.48
N ARG A 3 12.59 10.27 13.77
CA ARG A 3 11.82 10.49 12.53
C ARG A 3 10.71 9.44 12.48
N ALA A 4 9.61 9.65 13.20
CA ALA A 4 8.54 8.64 13.26
C ALA A 4 7.15 9.20 12.99
N PHE A 5 6.84 10.40 13.49
CA PHE A 5 5.50 10.95 13.36
C PHE A 5 5.27 11.75 12.07
N GLY A 6 6.20 12.63 11.71
CA GLY A 6 6.04 13.50 10.53
C GLY A 6 6.02 12.73 9.20
N GLU A 7 6.83 11.68 9.08
CA GLU A 7 6.92 10.90 7.84
C GLU A 7 5.66 10.06 7.59
N LEU A 8 5.02 9.57 8.66
CA LEU A 8 3.74 8.86 8.55
C LEU A 8 2.61 9.79 8.09
N ILE A 9 2.57 11.02 8.62
CA ILE A 9 1.59 12.03 8.20
C ILE A 9 1.83 12.42 6.74
N ASN A 10 3.08 12.64 6.33
CA ASN A 10 3.38 12.95 4.94
C ASN A 10 2.93 11.82 4.00
N LYS A 11 3.19 10.56 4.37
CA LYS A 11 2.72 9.40 3.62
C LYS A 11 1.20 9.40 3.42
N LEU A 12 0.45 9.72 4.48
CA LEU A 12 -1.01 9.84 4.45
C LEU A 12 -1.48 10.94 3.49
N LEU A 13 -0.82 12.10 3.53
CA LEU A 13 -1.16 13.25 2.69
C LEU A 13 -0.82 13.00 1.22
N GLU A 14 0.34 12.40 0.93
CA GLU A 14 0.79 12.07 -0.42
C GLU A 14 -0.09 11.01 -1.08
N ALA A 15 -0.44 9.94 -0.34
CA ALA A 15 -1.27 8.87 -0.87
C ALA A 15 -2.72 9.32 -1.14
N GLY A 16 -3.24 10.23 -0.32
CA GLY A 16 -4.60 10.77 -0.44
C GLY A 16 -5.73 9.76 -0.25
N GLY A 17 -5.41 8.50 0.10
CA GLY A 17 -6.37 7.42 0.24
C GLY A 17 -5.78 6.08 -0.21
N CYS A 18 -6.66 5.17 -0.63
CA CYS A 18 -6.22 3.91 -1.19
C CYS A 18 -5.45 4.14 -2.50
N GLN A 19 -4.26 3.53 -2.59
CA GLN A 19 -3.41 3.62 -3.77
C GLN A 19 -3.77 2.61 -4.86
N VAL A 20 -4.84 1.82 -4.68
CA VAL A 20 -5.34 0.94 -5.75
C VAL A 20 -6.10 1.78 -6.77
N ASP A 21 -5.82 1.58 -8.05
CA ASP A 21 -6.43 2.29 -9.16
C ASP A 21 -7.96 2.15 -9.13
N GLY A 22 -8.65 3.28 -9.35
CA GLY A 22 -10.12 3.37 -9.27
C GLY A 22 -10.74 3.23 -7.86
N CYS A 23 -9.95 3.27 -6.78
CA CYS A 23 -10.46 3.22 -5.42
C CYS A 23 -10.47 4.61 -4.74
N ASP A 24 -11.65 5.03 -4.26
CA ASP A 24 -11.84 6.33 -3.58
C ASP A 24 -11.87 6.24 -2.06
N ALA A 25 -11.39 5.12 -1.47
CA ALA A 25 -11.38 4.98 -0.02
C ALA A 25 -10.45 6.05 0.62
N PRO A 26 -10.95 6.85 1.58
CA PRO A 26 -10.20 7.96 2.16
C PRO A 26 -9.05 7.47 3.05
N PRO A 27 -8.05 8.33 3.36
CA PRO A 27 -6.88 7.96 4.16
C PRO A 27 -7.22 7.25 5.49
N GLY A 28 -8.28 7.71 6.17
CA GLY A 28 -8.72 7.14 7.45
C GLY A 28 -9.25 5.70 7.38
N LEU A 29 -9.46 5.15 6.18
CA LEU A 29 -9.90 3.75 5.98
C LEU A 29 -8.79 2.87 5.39
N THR A 30 -7.54 3.34 5.42
CA THR A 30 -6.39 2.63 4.84
C THR A 30 -5.40 2.17 5.90
N HIS A 31 -4.63 1.14 5.54
CA HIS A 31 -3.54 0.61 6.32
C HIS A 31 -2.24 0.69 5.50
N LEU A 32 -1.11 0.81 6.20
CA LEU A 32 0.19 0.58 5.58
C LEU A 32 0.35 -0.92 5.28
N HIS A 33 0.61 -1.21 4.02
CA HIS A 33 0.91 -2.55 3.52
C HIS A 33 2.29 -2.53 2.87
N HIS A 34 3.06 -3.62 3.03
CA HIS A 34 4.38 -3.69 2.44
C HIS A 34 4.30 -3.85 0.90
N LYS A 35 5.14 -3.14 0.13
CA LYS A 35 5.25 -3.34 -1.33
C LYS A 35 5.91 -4.68 -1.63
N ILE A 36 7.02 -4.94 -0.94
CA ILE A 36 7.70 -6.23 -0.88
C ILE A 36 7.37 -6.82 0.48
N GLU A 37 6.72 -7.97 0.49
CA GLU A 37 6.31 -8.63 1.73
C GLU A 37 7.50 -8.91 2.66
N TRP A 38 7.25 -8.80 3.96
CA TRP A 38 8.24 -9.15 4.98
C TRP A 38 8.74 -10.60 4.85
N SER A 39 7.84 -11.52 4.51
CA SER A 39 8.14 -12.94 4.24
C SER A 39 9.15 -13.14 3.11
N GLN A 40 9.26 -12.17 2.19
CA GLN A 40 10.19 -12.15 1.06
C GLN A 40 11.43 -11.28 1.32
N GLY A 41 11.64 -10.86 2.58
CA GLY A 41 12.78 -10.02 2.98
C GLY A 41 12.53 -8.51 2.81
N GLY A 42 11.29 -8.08 2.62
CA GLY A 42 10.93 -6.66 2.60
C GLY A 42 11.24 -5.95 3.92
N ARG A 43 11.75 -4.71 3.83
CA ARG A 43 12.07 -3.89 5.01
C ARG A 43 10.80 -3.30 5.63
N THR A 44 10.80 -3.12 6.95
CA THR A 44 9.78 -2.36 7.67
C THR A 44 10.18 -0.89 7.73
N ASP A 45 9.95 -0.18 6.64
CA ASP A 45 10.14 1.26 6.51
C ASP A 45 9.06 1.88 5.60
N LEU A 46 8.90 3.19 5.63
CA LEU A 46 7.85 3.87 4.87
C LEU A 46 8.07 3.79 3.35
N ASP A 47 9.32 3.66 2.90
CA ASP A 47 9.66 3.53 1.48
C ASP A 47 9.10 2.23 0.88
N ASN A 48 9.11 1.15 1.67
CA ASN A 48 8.53 -0.14 1.33
C ASN A 48 7.04 -0.26 1.69
N THR A 49 6.31 0.85 1.90
CA THR A 49 4.86 0.79 2.19
C THR A 49 3.99 1.48 1.15
N ILE A 50 2.76 0.99 1.04
CA ILE A 50 1.63 1.58 0.32
C ILE A 50 0.44 1.69 1.25
N MET A 51 -0.48 2.59 0.93
CA MET A 51 -1.75 2.75 1.65
C MET A 51 -2.88 2.07 0.89
N ILE A 52 -3.51 1.06 1.52
CA ILE A 52 -4.63 0.34 0.91
C ILE A 52 -5.77 0.12 1.90
N CYS A 53 -7.02 0.17 1.43
CA CYS A 53 -8.19 -0.04 2.25
C CYS A 53 -8.34 -1.51 2.68
N ALA A 54 -9.15 -1.80 3.70
CA ALA A 54 -9.31 -3.16 4.22
C ALA A 54 -9.65 -4.23 3.14
N PRO A 55 -10.59 -3.99 2.19
CA PRO A 55 -10.85 -4.95 1.11
C PRO A 55 -9.64 -5.22 0.20
N HIS A 56 -8.88 -4.17 -0.15
CA HIS A 56 -7.69 -4.33 -0.98
C HIS A 56 -6.50 -4.90 -0.21
N HIS A 57 -6.42 -4.66 1.10
CA HIS A 57 -5.44 -5.32 1.96
C HIS A 57 -5.68 -6.83 2.00
N ALA A 58 -6.94 -7.26 2.15
CA ALA A 58 -7.27 -8.68 2.07
C ALA A 58 -6.90 -9.28 0.71
N ARG A 59 -7.20 -8.58 -0.40
CA ARG A 59 -6.84 -9.04 -1.75
C ARG A 59 -5.32 -9.08 -1.99
N ALA A 60 -4.54 -8.21 -1.38
CA ALA A 60 -3.08 -8.23 -1.48
C ALA A 60 -2.46 -9.51 -0.90
N HIS A 61 -3.10 -10.10 0.10
CA HIS A 61 -2.71 -11.40 0.68
C HIS A 61 -3.35 -12.60 -0.02
N ASP A 62 -4.20 -12.39 -1.04
CA ASP A 62 -4.79 -13.49 -1.81
C ASP A 62 -3.74 -14.06 -2.79
N PRO A 63 -3.39 -15.35 -2.68
CA PRO A 63 -2.39 -15.96 -3.55
C PRO A 63 -2.82 -15.99 -5.02
N THR A 64 -4.10 -15.78 -5.34
CA THR A 64 -4.61 -15.73 -6.72
C THR A 64 -4.41 -14.37 -7.39
N TYR A 65 -4.00 -13.33 -6.66
CA TYR A 65 -3.78 -11.99 -7.21
C TYR A 65 -2.37 -11.46 -6.96
N GLN A 66 -1.82 -10.79 -7.97
CA GLN A 66 -0.59 -10.02 -7.86
C GLN A 66 -0.93 -8.53 -7.86
N LEU A 67 -0.45 -7.80 -6.86
CA LEU A 67 -0.48 -6.34 -6.82
C LEU A 67 0.74 -5.79 -7.55
N THR A 68 0.54 -4.88 -8.51
CA THR A 68 1.61 -4.33 -9.34
C THR A 68 1.54 -2.80 -9.39
N PRO A 69 2.68 -2.09 -9.40
CA PRO A 69 2.69 -0.65 -9.52
C PRO A 69 2.32 -0.21 -10.94
N ILE A 70 1.64 0.92 -11.04
CA ILE A 70 1.36 1.65 -12.28
C ILE A 70 1.80 3.12 -12.13
N PRO A 71 1.83 3.93 -13.20
CA PRO A 71 2.20 5.34 -13.09
C PRO A 71 1.37 6.12 -12.06
N GLY A 72 1.98 7.10 -11.40
CA GLY A 72 1.29 8.01 -10.47
C GLY A 72 1.10 7.48 -9.04
N ASP A 73 2.03 6.66 -8.54
CA ASP A 73 1.97 6.06 -7.19
C ASP A 73 0.69 5.25 -6.93
N LYS A 74 0.14 4.67 -8.00
CA LYS A 74 -1.02 3.78 -7.97
C LYS A 74 -0.61 2.33 -8.21
N PHE A 75 -1.52 1.43 -7.88
CA PHE A 75 -1.34 -0.02 -7.99
C PHE A 75 -2.58 -0.66 -8.59
N THR A 76 -2.40 -1.78 -9.29
CA THR A 76 -3.50 -2.58 -9.81
C THR A 76 -3.32 -4.06 -9.50
N PHE A 77 -4.42 -4.80 -9.48
CA PHE A 77 -4.43 -6.24 -9.27
C PHE A 77 -4.53 -6.97 -10.60
N HIS A 78 -3.66 -7.95 -10.79
CA HIS A 78 -3.74 -8.93 -11.86
C HIS A 78 -3.92 -10.32 -11.28
N ARG A 79 -4.74 -11.15 -11.93
CA ARG A 79 -4.88 -12.55 -11.51
C ARG A 79 -3.60 -13.32 -11.89
N ARG A 80 -3.04 -14.08 -10.95
CA ARG A 80 -1.94 -15.01 -11.23
C ARG A 80 -2.48 -16.16 -12.07
N THR A 81 -1.93 -16.37 -13.26
CA THR A 81 -2.21 -17.51 -14.15
C THR A 81 -1.27 -18.66 -13.87
#